data_AF-A0A3M1ZB53-F1
#
_entry.id   AF-A0A3M1ZB53-F1
#
_cell.length_a   1.000
_cell.length_b   1.000
_cell.length_c   1.000
_cell.angle_alpha   90.00
_cell.angle_beta   90.00
_cell.angle_gamma   90.00
#
_symmetry.space_group_name_H-M   'P 1'
#
loop_
_entity.id
_entity.type
_entity.pdbx_description
1 polymer ?
#
loop_
_entity_poly.entity_id
_entity_poly.type
_entity_poly.pdbx_seq_one_letter_code
_entity_poly.pdbx_strand_id
1 'polypeptide(L)'
;MLWHGDGDRVTVVPPDAPRRLRERVVEIARIGAREMGYTGAPYSLREPKELRTHAFLGYRGGRLAGVFLLALRPVEALAGWAEDEEPDGVAPAKGWRPVEPAEGQAWSVDFLWVAPAYRRRGLGRRILGEACRYLGTGPDAVAWLPPFTAVGRRFIPSVSGPVFRVSR
;
A
#
# COMPACT_ATOMS: atom_id res chain seq x y z
N MET A 1 7.19 0.03 -18.26
CA MET A 1 7.49 -1.41 -18.39
C MET A 1 6.21 -2.21 -18.12
N LEU A 2 5.85 -3.16 -18.97
CA LEU A 2 4.67 -4.04 -18.83
C LEU A 2 5.17 -5.48 -18.68
N TRP A 3 4.68 -6.23 -17.69
CA TRP A 3 5.02 -7.64 -17.51
C TRP A 3 3.77 -8.51 -17.67
N HIS A 4 3.90 -9.64 -18.37
CA HIS A 4 2.81 -10.57 -18.68
C HIS A 4 3.13 -11.95 -18.10
N GLY A 5 2.30 -12.43 -17.18
CA GLY A 5 2.26 -13.84 -16.80
C GLY A 5 0.84 -14.22 -16.40
N ASP A 6 0.34 -15.34 -16.93
CA ASP A 6 -0.91 -16.01 -16.56
C ASP A 6 -2.14 -15.10 -16.38
N GLY A 7 -2.31 -14.12 -17.27
CA GLY A 7 -3.45 -13.19 -17.26
C GLY A 7 -3.38 -12.07 -16.22
N ASP A 8 -2.36 -12.07 -15.37
CA ASP A 8 -2.04 -10.98 -14.44
C ASP A 8 -1.03 -10.01 -15.05
N ARG A 9 -1.21 -8.73 -14.75
CA ARG A 9 -0.31 -7.67 -15.20
C ARG A 9 -0.25 -6.56 -14.16
N VAL A 10 0.93 -5.99 -13.94
CA VAL A 10 1.10 -4.77 -13.17
C VAL A 10 1.58 -3.65 -14.09
N THR A 11 0.94 -2.50 -14.02
CA THR A 11 1.34 -1.28 -14.73
C THR A 11 1.81 -0.24 -13.73
N VAL A 12 3.02 0.28 -13.93
CA VAL A 12 3.57 1.39 -13.14
C VAL A 12 3.15 2.71 -13.76
N VAL A 13 2.69 3.64 -12.93
CA VAL A 13 2.36 5.02 -13.29
C VAL A 13 3.23 5.92 -12.43
N PRO A 14 4.40 6.36 -12.94
CA PRO A 14 5.28 7.29 -12.24
C PRO A 14 4.66 8.71 -12.14
N PRO A 15 5.22 9.60 -11.29
CA PRO A 15 4.70 10.95 -11.09
C PRO A 15 4.59 11.80 -12.38
N ASP A 16 5.50 11.58 -13.32
CA ASP A 16 5.61 12.28 -14.61
C ASP A 16 4.80 11.62 -15.73
N ALA A 17 4.04 10.56 -15.43
CA ALA A 17 3.23 9.87 -16.42
C ALA A 17 2.18 10.79 -17.08
N PRO A 18 1.78 10.48 -18.32
CA PRO A 18 0.70 11.19 -19.01
C PRO A 18 -0.54 11.35 -18.15
N ARG A 19 -1.16 12.54 -18.20
CA ARG A 19 -2.32 12.92 -17.37
C ARG A 19 -3.43 11.87 -17.35
N ARG A 20 -3.76 11.27 -18.50
CA ARG A 20 -4.79 10.22 -18.61
C ARG A 20 -4.50 8.99 -17.75
N LEU A 21 -3.24 8.59 -17.61
CA LEU A 21 -2.86 7.47 -16.75
C LEU A 21 -3.00 7.83 -15.27
N ARG A 22 -2.60 9.05 -14.89
CA ARG A 22 -2.76 9.56 -13.52
C ARG A 22 -4.24 9.74 -13.15
N GLU A 23 -5.08 10.20 -14.08
CA GLU A 23 -6.54 10.28 -13.88
C GLU A 23 -7.15 8.90 -13.61
N ARG A 24 -6.68 7.85 -14.29
CA ARG A 24 -7.10 6.48 -14.02
C ARG A 24 -6.70 5.99 -12.63
N VAL A 25 -5.53 6.39 -12.14
CA VAL A 25 -5.10 6.12 -10.75
C VAL A 25 -6.06 6.79 -9.77
N VAL A 26 -6.41 8.07 -9.99
CA VAL A 26 -7.38 8.79 -9.16
C VAL A 26 -8.71 8.06 -9.10
N GLU A 27 -9.23 7.62 -10.24
CA GLU A 27 -10.51 6.92 -10.34
C GLU A 27 -10.53 5.63 -9.51
N ILE A 28 -9.55 4.75 -9.72
CA ILE A 28 -9.50 3.46 -9.01
C ILE A 28 -9.20 3.65 -7.52
N ALA A 29 -8.37 4.61 -7.16
CA ALA A 29 -8.05 4.90 -5.76
C ALA A 29 -9.26 5.49 -5.03
N ARG A 30 -10.11 6.28 -5.70
CA ARG A 30 -11.40 6.74 -5.15
C ARG A 30 -12.38 5.60 -4.93
N ILE A 31 -12.44 4.61 -5.83
CA ILE A 31 -13.26 3.40 -5.62
C ILE A 31 -12.78 2.69 -4.36
N GLY A 32 -11.48 2.42 -4.26
CA GLY A 32 -10.91 1.75 -3.09
C GLY A 32 -11.10 2.52 -1.78
N ALA A 33 -10.94 3.84 -1.82
CA ALA A 33 -11.11 4.70 -0.65
C ALA A 33 -12.54 4.65 -0.12
N ARG A 34 -13.55 4.75 -1.01
CA ARG A 34 -14.96 4.61 -0.63
C ARG A 34 -15.27 3.25 -0.03
N GLU A 35 -14.75 2.17 -0.62
CA GLU A 35 -14.95 0.81 -0.07
C GLU A 35 -14.30 0.61 1.30
N MET A 36 -13.23 1.35 1.60
CA MET A 36 -12.54 1.29 2.89
C MET A 36 -13.06 2.31 3.90
N GLY A 37 -14.08 3.10 3.55
CA GLY A 37 -14.67 4.12 4.42
C GLY A 37 -13.82 5.39 4.58
N TYR A 38 -12.83 5.61 3.72
CA TYR A 38 -12.04 6.84 3.73
C TYR A 38 -12.78 7.99 3.05
N THR A 39 -12.76 9.16 3.66
CA THR A 39 -13.41 10.39 3.16
C THR A 39 -12.49 11.22 2.27
N GLY A 40 -11.18 11.01 2.33
CA GLY A 40 -10.17 11.68 1.50
C GLY A 40 -9.76 10.87 0.27
N ALA A 41 -9.33 11.57 -0.79
CA ALA A 41 -8.71 10.93 -1.94
C ALA A 41 -7.25 10.57 -1.60
N PRO A 42 -6.85 9.29 -1.65
CA PRO A 42 -5.50 8.86 -1.32
C PRO A 42 -4.47 9.23 -2.40
N TYR A 43 -4.92 9.71 -3.56
CA TYR A 43 -4.09 10.20 -4.66
C TYR A 43 -4.69 11.48 -5.24
N SER A 44 -3.84 12.46 -5.56
CA SER A 44 -4.26 13.70 -6.19
C SER A 44 -3.41 14.06 -7.41
N LEU A 45 -4.04 14.59 -8.46
CA LEU A 45 -3.31 15.18 -9.60
C LEU A 45 -2.51 16.42 -9.21
N ARG A 46 -2.78 16.98 -8.03
CA ARG A 46 -2.11 18.15 -7.46
C ARG A 46 -1.20 17.77 -6.29
N GLU A 47 -0.75 16.52 -6.22
CA GLU A 47 0.23 16.15 -5.18
C GLU A 47 1.42 17.09 -5.19
N PRO A 48 1.90 17.51 -4.00
CA PRO A 48 3.17 18.23 -3.89
C PRO A 48 4.25 17.52 -4.69
N LYS A 49 5.04 18.26 -5.47
CA LYS A 49 6.14 17.67 -6.27
C LYS A 49 7.14 16.88 -5.42
N GLU A 50 7.20 17.18 -4.13
CA GLU A 50 8.02 16.49 -3.13
C GLU A 50 7.56 15.03 -2.90
N LEU A 51 6.25 14.78 -2.98
CA LEU A 51 5.69 13.43 -2.91
C LEU A 51 5.82 12.79 -4.31
N ARG A 52 6.96 12.13 -4.54
CA ARG A 52 7.23 11.36 -5.77
C ARG A 52 6.44 10.04 -5.78
N THR A 53 5.12 10.13 -5.73
CA THR A 53 4.22 8.98 -5.62
C THR A 53 4.20 8.15 -6.90
N HIS A 54 4.56 6.88 -6.78
CA HIS A 54 4.42 5.88 -7.82
C HIS A 54 3.17 5.06 -7.58
N ALA A 55 2.31 4.96 -8.59
CA ALA A 55 1.14 4.11 -8.53
C ALA A 55 1.36 2.81 -9.30
N PHE A 56 0.91 1.70 -8.73
CA PHE A 56 1.01 0.37 -9.32
C PHE A 56 -0.39 -0.20 -9.48
N LEU A 57 -0.81 -0.35 -10.75
CA LEU A 57 -2.13 -0.82 -11.13
C LEU A 57 -2.08 -2.32 -11.43
N GLY A 58 -2.76 -3.12 -10.62
CA GLY A 58 -2.85 -4.57 -10.80
C GLY A 58 -4.05 -4.97 -11.65
N TYR A 59 -3.82 -5.79 -12.65
CA TYR A 59 -4.83 -6.34 -13.55
C TYR A 59 -4.88 -7.86 -13.41
N ARG A 60 -6.08 -8.43 -13.52
CA ARG A 60 -6.30 -9.88 -13.65
C ARG A 60 -7.37 -10.17 -14.68
N GLY A 61 -7.08 -11.02 -15.66
CA GLY A 61 -7.99 -11.32 -16.77
C GLY A 61 -8.37 -10.05 -17.56
N GLY A 62 -7.41 -9.14 -17.75
CA GLY A 62 -7.61 -7.86 -18.43
C GLY A 62 -8.34 -6.77 -17.63
N ARG A 63 -8.92 -7.10 -16.46
CA ARG A 63 -9.65 -6.15 -15.61
C ARG A 63 -8.72 -5.51 -14.58
N LEU A 64 -8.85 -4.19 -14.40
CA LEU A 64 -8.18 -3.47 -13.32
C LEU A 64 -8.79 -3.89 -11.98
N ALA A 65 -7.97 -4.43 -11.09
CA ALA A 65 -8.42 -5.11 -9.87
C ALA A 65 -7.67 -4.69 -8.61
N GLY A 66 -6.67 -3.80 -8.71
CA GLY A 66 -6.00 -3.26 -7.54
C GLY A 66 -5.14 -2.04 -7.85
N VAL A 67 -4.84 -1.29 -6.79
CA VAL A 67 -3.96 -0.12 -6.82
C VAL A 67 -3.12 -0.09 -5.56
N PHE A 68 -1.82 0.14 -5.73
CA PHE A 68 -0.89 0.47 -4.64
C PHE A 68 -0.30 1.84 -4.94
N LEU A 69 -0.26 2.71 -3.94
CA LEU A 69 0.41 4.00 -4.01
C LEU A 69 1.62 3.95 -3.08
N LEU A 70 2.80 4.24 -3.63
CA LEU A 70 4.03 4.29 -2.87
C LEU A 70 4.69 5.65 -3.00
N ALA A 71 5.06 6.24 -1.88
CA ALA A 71 5.81 7.50 -1.81
C ALA A 71 7.05 7.34 -0.94
N LEU A 72 8.11 8.09 -1.25
CA LEU A 72 9.28 8.14 -0.38
C LEU A 72 8.93 8.96 0.86
N ARG A 73 8.95 8.34 2.05
CA ARG A 73 8.58 8.98 3.31
C ARG A 73 9.64 8.80 4.39
N PRO A 74 9.74 9.73 5.35
CA PRO A 74 10.46 9.48 6.59
C PRO A 74 9.89 8.24 7.29
N VAL A 75 10.79 7.36 7.73
CA VAL A 75 10.43 6.28 8.65
C VAL A 75 10.36 6.88 10.05
N GLU A 76 9.34 6.48 10.81
CA GLU A 76 9.13 6.92 12.19
C GLU A 76 9.65 5.87 13.18
N ALA A 77 9.32 4.60 12.93
CA ALA A 77 9.65 3.51 13.83
C ALA A 77 9.66 2.15 13.11
N LEU A 78 10.32 1.18 13.73
CA LEU A 78 9.93 -0.21 13.57
C LEU A 78 8.75 -0.49 14.50
N ALA A 79 7.77 -1.24 14.01
CA ALA A 79 6.58 -1.62 14.76
C ALA A 79 6.36 -3.13 14.72
N GLY A 80 5.74 -3.64 15.76
CA GLY A 80 5.22 -5.00 15.84
C GLY A 80 3.72 -4.97 16.11
N TRP A 81 3.04 -6.06 15.77
CA TRP A 81 1.65 -6.26 16.18
C TRP A 81 1.59 -6.47 17.69
N ALA A 82 0.70 -5.75 18.37
CA ALA A 82 0.38 -6.04 19.75
C ALA A 82 -0.64 -7.19 19.75
N GLU A 83 -0.43 -8.19 20.60
CA GLU A 83 -1.52 -9.11 20.97
C GLU A 83 -2.48 -8.30 21.84
N ASP A 84 -3.72 -8.14 21.39
CA ASP A 84 -4.75 -7.44 22.16
C ASP A 84 -5.08 -8.31 23.39
N GLU A 85 -4.56 -7.98 24.58
CA GLU A 85 -5.27 -8.30 25.84
C GLU A 85 -6.38 -7.26 25.97
N GLU A 86 -7.64 -7.67 25.85
CA GLU A 86 -8.78 -6.79 26.10
C GLU A 86 -9.02 -6.65 27.61
N PRO A 87 -9.01 -5.43 28.18
CA PRO A 87 -9.81 -5.16 29.35
C PRO A 87 -11.26 -4.91 28.88
N ASP A 88 -12.19 -5.65 29.48
CA ASP A 88 -13.66 -5.56 29.35
C ASP A 88 -14.19 -4.31 28.59
N GLY A 89 -14.56 -4.51 27.32
CA GLY A 89 -15.57 -3.67 26.65
C GLY A 89 -15.11 -2.40 25.93
N VAL A 90 -13.80 -2.16 25.75
CA VAL A 90 -13.30 -1.03 24.94
C VAL A 90 -12.66 -1.55 23.65
N ALA A 91 -13.20 -1.17 22.49
CA ALA A 91 -12.69 -1.60 21.18
C ALA A 91 -11.18 -1.29 21.01
N PRO A 92 -10.34 -2.25 20.57
CA PRO A 92 -8.90 -2.06 20.49
C PRO A 92 -8.51 -1.03 19.42
N ALA A 93 -8.08 0.15 19.86
CA ALA A 93 -7.79 1.29 18.99
C ALA A 93 -6.39 1.28 18.35
N LYS A 94 -5.45 0.41 18.73
CA LYS A 94 -4.10 0.36 18.11
C LYS A 94 -3.53 -1.05 18.10
N GLY A 95 -3.80 -1.81 17.04
CA GLY A 95 -3.28 -3.17 16.88
C GLY A 95 -1.75 -3.25 16.65
N TRP A 96 -1.01 -2.14 16.66
CA TRP A 96 0.44 -2.12 16.50
C TRP A 96 1.09 -1.19 17.53
N ARG A 97 2.34 -1.51 17.91
CA ARG A 97 3.15 -0.71 18.82
C ARG A 97 4.55 -0.47 18.24
N PRO A 98 5.12 0.74 18.40
CA PRO A 98 6.53 0.96 18.13
C PRO A 98 7.37 -0.02 18.96
N VAL A 99 8.35 -0.64 18.34
CA VAL A 99 9.35 -1.52 18.97
C VAL A 99 10.62 -0.71 19.21
N GLU A 100 11.06 0.03 18.19
CA GLU A 100 12.21 0.93 18.27
C GLU A 100 12.06 2.12 17.32
N PRO A 101 12.63 3.29 17.64
CA PRO A 101 12.77 4.39 16.69
C PRO A 101 13.56 3.93 15.47
N ALA A 102 13.18 4.42 14.29
CA ALA A 102 13.93 4.17 13.07
C ALA A 102 14.06 5.49 12.30
N GLU A 103 15.27 5.76 11.82
CA GLU A 103 15.57 6.98 11.06
C GLU A 103 15.79 6.68 9.57
N GLY A 104 15.65 7.72 8.76
CA GLY A 104 15.87 7.66 7.31
C GLY A 104 14.59 7.71 6.50
N GLN A 105 14.69 7.32 5.23
CA GLN A 105 13.58 7.32 4.28
C GLN A 105 13.37 5.92 3.71
N ALA A 106 12.11 5.56 3.52
CA ALA A 106 11.74 4.33 2.84
C ALA A 106 10.59 4.60 1.87
N TRP A 107 10.48 3.77 0.84
CA TRP A 107 9.24 3.70 0.07
C TRP A 107 8.14 3.20 0.99
N SER A 108 7.15 4.04 1.23
CA SER A 108 5.99 3.72 2.06
C SER A 108 4.78 3.41 1.21
N VAL A 109 4.02 2.39 1.58
CA VAL A 109 2.69 2.12 1.03
C VAL A 109 1.69 3.04 1.72
N ASP A 110 1.32 4.11 1.02
CA ASP A 110 0.36 5.10 1.48
C ASP A 110 -1.08 4.62 1.32
N PHE A 111 -1.29 3.80 0.29
CA PHE A 111 -2.60 3.26 -0.01
C PHE A 111 -2.47 1.93 -0.74
N LEU A 112 -3.29 0.98 -0.31
CA LEU A 112 -3.37 -0.35 -0.89
C LEU A 112 -4.82 -0.75 -0.97
N TRP A 113 -5.25 -1.12 -2.17
CA TRP A 113 -6.56 -1.68 -2.37
C TRP A 113 -6.54 -2.75 -3.45
N VAL A 114 -7.26 -3.83 -3.18
CA VAL A 114 -7.57 -4.88 -4.15
C VAL A 114 -9.08 -5.09 -4.11
N ALA A 115 -9.71 -5.12 -5.28
CA ALA A 115 -11.13 -5.37 -5.44
C ALA A 115 -11.54 -6.65 -4.69
N PRO A 116 -12.65 -6.65 -3.91
CA PRO A 116 -13.03 -7.78 -3.06
C PRO A 116 -13.03 -9.14 -3.76
N ALA A 117 -13.54 -9.20 -5.00
CA ALA A 117 -13.59 -10.42 -5.83
C ALA A 117 -12.20 -11.01 -6.19
N TYR A 118 -11.13 -10.22 -6.03
CA TYR A 118 -9.76 -10.58 -6.39
C TYR A 118 -8.83 -10.76 -5.17
N ARG A 119 -9.35 -10.56 -3.95
CA ARG A 119 -8.60 -10.74 -2.70
C ARG A 119 -8.30 -12.23 -2.44
N ARG A 120 -7.29 -12.50 -1.61
CA ARG A 120 -6.83 -13.87 -1.24
C ARG A 120 -6.41 -14.76 -2.43
N ARG A 121 -6.13 -14.14 -3.58
CA ARG A 121 -5.68 -14.83 -4.80
C ARG A 121 -4.30 -14.34 -5.25
N GLY A 122 -3.44 -13.94 -4.32
CA GLY A 122 -2.06 -13.51 -4.58
C GLY A 122 -1.85 -12.13 -5.24
N LEU A 123 -2.90 -11.47 -5.76
CA LEU A 123 -2.73 -10.21 -6.52
C LEU A 123 -2.04 -9.09 -5.72
N GLY A 124 -2.38 -8.90 -4.44
CA GLY A 124 -1.72 -7.90 -3.60
C GLY A 124 -0.21 -8.15 -3.44
N ARG A 125 0.19 -9.41 -3.18
CA ARG A 125 1.61 -9.79 -3.11
C ARG A 125 2.32 -9.57 -4.44
N ARG A 126 1.64 -9.87 -5.55
CA ARG A 126 2.17 -9.65 -6.90
C ARG A 126 2.42 -8.16 -7.17
N ILE A 127 1.44 -7.29 -6.87
CA ILE A 127 1.60 -5.84 -7.04
C ILE A 127 2.77 -5.34 -6.19
N LEU A 128 2.86 -5.75 -4.91
CA LEU A 128 3.96 -5.36 -4.03
C LEU A 128 5.33 -5.82 -4.57
N GLY A 129 5.43 -7.08 -5.01
CA GLY A 129 6.68 -7.63 -5.55
C GLY A 129 7.16 -6.88 -6.79
N GLU A 130 6.24 -6.55 -7.71
CA GLU A 130 6.57 -5.74 -8.89
C GLU A 130 6.94 -4.30 -8.51
N ALA A 131 6.29 -3.73 -7.49
CA ALA A 131 6.65 -2.42 -6.97
C ALA A 131 8.05 -2.41 -6.37
N CYS A 132 8.37 -3.40 -5.52
CA CYS A 132 9.69 -3.58 -4.93
C CYS A 132 10.78 -3.73 -6.00
N ARG A 133 10.53 -4.57 -7.01
CA ARG A 133 11.45 -4.76 -8.15
C ARG A 133 11.68 -3.49 -8.94
N TYR A 134 10.63 -2.72 -9.25
CA TYR A 134 10.74 -1.46 -9.97
C TYR A 134 11.51 -0.39 -9.16
N LEU A 135 11.29 -0.34 -7.85
CA LEU A 135 11.89 0.64 -6.95
C LEU A 135 13.28 0.24 -6.44
N GLY A 136 13.78 -0.96 -6.79
CA GLY A 136 15.07 -1.47 -6.34
C GLY A 136 15.13 -1.74 -4.84
N THR A 137 14.03 -2.21 -4.24
CA THR A 137 13.90 -2.46 -2.80
C THR A 137 13.31 -3.84 -2.51
N GLY A 138 13.30 -4.24 -1.24
CA GLY A 138 12.70 -5.50 -0.74
C GLY A 138 11.35 -5.27 -0.03
N PRO A 139 10.44 -6.25 0.01
CA PRO A 139 9.15 -6.13 0.71
C PRO A 139 9.26 -5.88 2.23
N ASP A 140 10.38 -6.27 2.83
CA ASP A 140 10.75 -6.03 4.23
C ASP A 140 11.27 -4.60 4.46
N ALA A 141 11.87 -3.99 3.43
CA ALA A 141 12.40 -2.62 3.46
C ALA A 141 11.33 -1.54 3.21
N VAL A 142 10.14 -1.91 2.75
CA VAL A 142 9.00 -1.01 2.56
C VAL A 142 8.39 -0.61 3.90
N ALA A 143 8.02 0.67 4.01
CA ALA A 143 7.26 1.19 5.14
C ALA A 143 5.74 1.16 4.87
N TRP A 144 4.95 1.28 5.93
CA TRP A 144 3.50 1.27 5.87
C TRP A 144 2.94 2.51 6.56
N LEU A 145 2.09 3.25 5.85
CA LEU A 145 1.43 4.43 6.40
C LEU A 145 0.14 4.01 7.15
N PRO A 146 0.03 4.27 8.46
CA PRO A 146 -1.20 4.04 9.21
C PRO A 146 -2.26 5.10 8.86
N PRO A 147 -3.56 4.85 9.14
CA PRO A 147 -4.11 3.71 9.87
C PRO A 147 -4.22 2.42 9.03
N PHE A 148 -4.21 1.25 9.71
CA PHE A 148 -4.32 -0.06 9.07
C PHE A 148 -5.73 -0.65 9.21
N THR A 149 -6.32 -1.04 8.07
CA THR A 149 -7.57 -1.83 8.04
C THR A 149 -7.35 -3.25 8.58
N ALA A 150 -8.42 -3.94 8.97
CA ALA A 150 -8.34 -5.34 9.41
C ALA A 150 -7.69 -6.27 8.36
N VAL A 151 -7.88 -5.97 7.07
CA VAL A 151 -7.21 -6.69 5.98
C VAL A 151 -5.71 -6.36 5.94
N GLY A 152 -5.34 -5.08 6.12
CA GLY A 152 -3.96 -4.63 6.21
C GLY A 152 -3.19 -5.32 7.35
N ARG A 153 -3.81 -5.42 8.54
CA ARG A 153 -3.22 -6.10 9.71
C ARG A 153 -2.83 -7.56 9.45
N ARG A 154 -3.56 -8.25 8.56
CA ARG A 154 -3.22 -9.62 8.14
C ARG A 154 -2.23 -9.66 6.98
N PHE A 155 -2.26 -8.66 6.10
CA PHE A 155 -1.45 -8.64 4.90
C PHE A 155 0.01 -8.29 5.18
N ILE A 156 0.26 -7.22 5.94
CA ILE A 156 1.59 -6.68 6.26
C ILE A 156 2.52 -7.74 6.86
N PRO A 157 2.16 -8.46 7.95
CA PRO A 157 3.06 -9.44 8.53
C PRO A 157 3.34 -10.61 7.58
N SER A 158 2.42 -10.87 6.65
CA SER A 158 2.57 -11.93 5.65
C SER A 158 3.60 -11.59 4.55
N VAL A 159 4.01 -10.32 4.42
CA VAL A 159 4.96 -9.85 3.39
C VAL A 159 6.21 -9.20 3.96
N SER A 160 6.13 -8.57 5.13
CA SER A 160 7.26 -7.88 5.77
C SER A 160 7.77 -8.59 7.04
N GLY A 161 7.07 -9.62 7.52
CA GLY A 161 7.38 -10.30 8.78
C GLY A 161 6.73 -9.64 10.01
N PRO A 162 6.99 -10.16 11.22
CA PRO A 162 6.32 -9.72 12.45
C PRO A 162 6.69 -8.29 12.88
N VAL A 163 7.87 -7.81 12.46
CA VAL A 163 8.35 -6.44 12.67
C VAL A 163 8.41 -5.75 11.31
N PHE A 164 7.86 -4.53 11.22
CA PHE A 164 7.74 -3.79 9.96
C PHE A 164 7.99 -2.29 10.18
N ARG A 165 8.33 -1.57 9.11
CA ARG A 165 8.56 -0.12 9.17
C ARG A 165 7.24 0.64 9.11
N VAL A 166 7.10 1.67 9.93
CA VAL A 166 5.97 2.61 9.92
C VAL A 166 6.48 3.98 9.49
N SER A 167 5.76 4.63 8.58
CA SER A 167 6.07 5.99 8.11
C SER A 167 5.11 7.02 8.68
N ARG A 168 5.51 8.29 8.64
CA ARG A 168 4.68 9.44 9.02
C ARG A 168 3.91 10.07 7.84
#